data_AF-A0A511BP99-F1
#
_entry.id   AF-A0A511BP99-F1
#
_cell.length_a   1.000
_cell.length_b   1.000
_cell.length_c   1.000
_cell.angle_alpha   90.00
_cell.angle_beta   90.00
_cell.angle_gamma   90.00
#
_symmetry.space_group_name_H-M   'P 1'
#
loop_
_entity.id
_entity.type
_entity.pdbx_description
1 polymer ?
#
loop_
_entity_poly.entity_id
_entity_poly.type
_entity_poly.pdbx_seq_one_letter_code
_entity_poly.pdbx_strand_id
1 'polypeptide(L)'
;MSPVLAFSLFVGIGSTVALDLWARLVEAVTARPATSWPAVGRRLMGLAEGQFVLDRSDKAAYSLLEAVCGWGFHYAVGIAYALIIALLWGHVVFRTPTFPPFLIIGVGLSTVLGLVILMPAMGGGILALRTASPMTSICLILLAHGIFACSQYGLARLLAFLSLSCRA
;
A
#
# COMPACT_ATOMS: atom_id res chain seq x y z
N MET A 1 11.01 20.61 -9.59
CA MET A 1 10.64 19.20 -9.36
C MET A 1 9.76 18.72 -10.51
N SER A 2 10.03 17.54 -11.07
CA SER A 2 9.21 16.96 -12.17
C SER A 2 7.76 16.79 -11.72
N PRO A 3 6.74 17.06 -12.57
CA PRO A 3 5.33 16.83 -12.22
C PRO A 3 5.06 15.36 -11.87
N VAL A 4 5.78 14.42 -12.50
CA VAL A 4 5.71 12.99 -12.19
C VAL A 4 6.20 12.73 -10.77
N LEU A 5 7.35 13.31 -10.39
CA LEU A 5 7.93 13.11 -9.06
C LEU A 5 7.07 13.76 -7.98
N ALA A 6 6.60 14.98 -8.21
CA ALA A 6 5.71 15.69 -7.29
C ALA A 6 4.41 14.90 -7.06
N PHE A 7 3.79 14.41 -8.14
CA PHE A 7 2.60 13.57 -8.07
C PHE A 7 2.87 12.28 -7.30
N SER A 8 3.94 11.56 -7.65
CA SER A 8 4.25 10.26 -7.04
C SER A 8 4.51 10.36 -5.55
N LEU A 9 5.23 11.40 -5.12
CA LEU A 9 5.49 11.65 -3.70
C LEU A 9 4.21 12.08 -2.97
N PHE A 10 3.52 13.11 -3.45
CA PHE A 10 2.35 13.67 -2.76
C PHE A 10 1.18 12.67 -2.71
N VAL A 11 0.81 12.12 -3.87
CA VAL A 11 -0.31 11.19 -3.98
C VAL A 11 0.04 9.84 -3.35
N GLY A 12 1.24 9.32 -3.61
CA GLY A 12 1.70 8.05 -3.05
C GLY A 12 1.75 8.08 -1.54
N ILE A 13 2.55 8.99 -0.95
CA ILE A 13 2.69 9.10 0.51
C ILE A 13 1.33 9.39 1.16
N GLY A 14 0.58 10.36 0.64
CA GLY A 14 -0.71 10.73 1.24
C GLY A 14 -1.73 9.60 1.22
N SER A 15 -1.79 8.82 0.14
CA SER A 15 -2.67 7.64 0.08
C SER A 15 -2.25 6.52 1.02
N THR A 16 -0.94 6.34 1.22
CA THR A 16 -0.39 5.37 2.18
C THR A 16 -0.72 5.77 3.61
N VAL A 17 -0.61 7.06 3.95
CA VAL A 17 -1.04 7.59 5.25
C VAL A 17 -2.53 7.33 5.48
N ALA A 18 -3.39 7.60 4.49
CA ALA A 18 -4.82 7.34 4.61
C ALA A 18 -5.12 5.86 4.86
N LEU A 19 -4.38 4.96 4.21
CA LEU A 19 -4.46 3.52 4.43
C LEU A 19 -4.00 3.12 5.85
N ASP A 20 -2.95 3.72 6.38
CA ASP A 20 -2.47 3.48 7.74
C ASP A 20 -3.51 3.93 8.79
N LEU A 21 -4.12 5.11 8.58
CA LEU A 21 -5.21 5.60 9.42
C LEU A 21 -6.42 4.67 9.38
N TRP A 22 -6.76 4.18 8.19
CA TRP A 22 -7.82 3.17 8.03
C TRP A 22 -7.51 1.88 8.78
N ALA A 23 -6.28 1.38 8.68
CA ALA A 23 -5.86 0.18 9.41
C ALA A 23 -5.98 0.36 10.94
N ARG A 24 -5.59 1.52 11.46
CA ARG A 24 -5.75 1.85 12.89
C ARG A 24 -7.22 1.96 13.29
N LEU A 25 -8.08 2.51 12.43
CA LEU A 25 -9.52 2.55 12.67
C LEU A 25 -10.12 1.13 12.74
N VAL A 26 -9.78 0.27 11.78
CA VAL A 26 -10.25 -1.12 11.76
C VAL A 26 -9.77 -1.87 13.02
N GLU A 27 -8.52 -1.66 13.42
CA GLU A 27 -7.97 -2.23 14.65
C GLU A 27 -8.75 -1.78 15.89
N ALA A 28 -9.04 -0.48 16.01
CA ALA A 28 -9.81 0.08 17.11
C ALA A 28 -11.26 -0.45 17.19
N VAL A 29 -11.90 -0.69 16.04
CA VAL A 29 -13.33 -1.08 15.98
C VAL A 29 -13.51 -2.60 16.01
N THR A 30 -12.55 -3.38 15.52
CA THR A 30 -12.69 -4.84 15.36
C THR A 30 -11.78 -5.66 16.27
N ALA A 31 -10.91 -5.01 17.05
CA ALA A 31 -9.85 -5.63 17.87
C ALA A 31 -8.91 -6.56 17.09
N ARG A 32 -8.90 -6.45 15.74
CA ARG A 32 -7.99 -7.18 14.88
C ARG A 32 -6.69 -6.39 14.74
N PRO A 33 -5.52 -6.99 15.00
CA PRO A 33 -4.27 -6.28 14.87
C PRO A 33 -4.10 -5.83 13.42
N ALA A 34 -3.73 -4.56 13.25
CA ALA A 34 -3.39 -4.05 11.94
C ALA A 34 -2.05 -4.64 11.46
N THR A 35 -1.79 -4.55 10.16
CA THR A 35 -0.59 -5.12 9.54
C THR A 35 0.68 -4.64 10.25
N SER A 36 1.52 -5.58 10.68
CA SER A 36 2.82 -5.28 11.27
C SER A 36 3.84 -5.07 10.15
N TRP A 37 4.14 -3.82 9.83
CA TRP A 37 5.23 -3.48 8.90
C TRP A 37 6.61 -3.95 9.37
N PRO A 38 6.97 -3.90 10.66
CA PRO A 38 8.21 -4.50 11.14
C PRO A 38 8.32 -6.01 10.83
N ALA A 39 7.20 -6.73 10.87
CA ALA A 39 7.19 -8.13 10.44
C ALA A 39 7.56 -8.27 8.96
N VAL A 40 7.01 -7.41 8.08
CA VAL A 40 7.39 -7.36 6.66
C VAL A 40 8.88 -7.10 6.51
N GLY A 41 9.44 -6.16 7.28
CA GLY A 41 10.87 -5.87 7.26
C GLY A 41 11.75 -7.07 7.66
N ARG A 42 11.39 -7.80 8.72
CA ARG A 42 12.05 -9.07 9.08
C ARG A 42 12.02 -10.06 7.92
N ARG A 43 10.89 -10.19 7.22
CA ARG A 43 10.80 -11.08 6.05
C ARG A 43 11.70 -10.62 4.90
N LEU A 44 11.73 -9.32 4.60
CA LEU A 44 12.57 -8.77 3.54
C LEU A 44 14.06 -8.99 3.84
N MET A 45 14.48 -8.76 5.08
CA MET A 45 15.86 -8.98 5.51
C MET A 45 16.24 -10.46 5.48
N GLY A 46 15.39 -11.34 6.04
CA GLY A 46 15.62 -12.78 5.99
C GLY A 46 15.73 -13.30 4.56
N LEU A 47 14.90 -12.82 3.63
CA LEU A 47 15.02 -13.16 2.20
C LEU A 47 16.35 -12.69 1.60
N ALA A 48 16.84 -11.50 1.95
CA ALA A 48 18.14 -11.01 1.52
C ALA A 48 19.31 -11.85 2.09
N GLU A 49 19.09 -12.49 3.24
CA GLU A 49 20.02 -13.41 3.90
C GLU A 49 19.85 -14.89 3.45
N GLY A 50 18.97 -15.16 2.47
CA GLY A 50 18.74 -16.50 1.93
C GLY A 50 17.75 -17.37 2.74
N GLN A 51 17.06 -16.79 3.72
CA GLN A 51 16.01 -17.46 4.50
C GLN A 51 14.67 -17.43 3.74
N PHE A 52 14.51 -18.37 2.82
CA PHE A 52 13.28 -18.49 2.02
C PHE A 52 12.09 -19.08 2.78
N VAL A 53 12.34 -19.76 3.90
CA VAL A 53 11.29 -20.39 4.71
C VAL A 53 10.75 -19.40 5.74
N LEU A 54 9.43 -19.39 5.93
CA LEU A 54 8.80 -18.66 7.02
C LEU A 54 9.01 -19.36 8.36
N ASP A 55 9.94 -18.85 9.16
CA ASP A 55 10.00 -19.20 10.57
C ASP A 55 8.91 -18.42 11.34
N ARG A 56 7.94 -19.17 11.86
CA ARG A 56 6.85 -18.63 12.70
C ARG A 56 7.14 -18.80 14.19
N SER A 57 8.21 -19.50 14.53
CA SER A 57 8.63 -19.77 15.90
C SER A 57 9.45 -18.63 16.49
N ASP A 58 10.02 -17.78 15.64
CA ASP A 58 10.70 -16.56 16.05
C ASP A 58 9.71 -15.57 16.67
N LYS A 59 9.81 -15.45 18.00
CA LYS A 59 9.04 -14.51 18.82
C LYS A 59 9.89 -13.32 19.29
N ALA A 60 11.11 -13.17 18.77
CA ALA A 60 11.97 -12.05 19.15
C ALA A 60 11.30 -10.72 18.76
N ALA A 61 11.45 -9.71 19.61
CA ALA A 61 10.97 -8.37 19.32
C ALA A 61 11.59 -7.86 18.01
N TYR A 62 10.84 -7.05 17.25
CA TYR A 62 11.35 -6.48 16.01
C TYR A 62 12.44 -5.44 16.29
N SER A 63 13.55 -5.54 15.57
CA SER A 63 14.62 -4.56 15.63
C SER A 63 14.21 -3.24 14.96
N LEU A 64 14.92 -2.16 15.28
CA LEU A 64 14.73 -0.87 14.61
C LEU A 64 14.93 -0.99 13.09
N LEU A 65 15.91 -1.77 12.65
CA LEU A 65 16.20 -1.95 11.23
C LEU A 65 15.05 -2.68 10.51
N GLU A 66 14.49 -3.72 11.13
CA GLU A 66 13.31 -4.42 10.61
C GLU A 66 12.11 -3.47 10.50
N ALA A 67 11.88 -2.63 11.51
CA ALA A 67 10.83 -1.62 11.46
C ALA A 67 11.06 -0.62 10.31
N VAL A 68 12.26 -0.06 10.19
CA VAL A 68 12.60 0.92 9.15
C VAL A 68 12.48 0.29 7.75
N CYS A 69 12.99 -0.92 7.55
CA CYS A 69 12.89 -1.63 6.27
C CYS A 69 11.42 -1.90 5.90
N GLY A 70 10.62 -2.36 6.85
CA GLY A 70 9.20 -2.65 6.64
C GLY A 70 8.38 -1.42 6.27
N TRP A 71 8.51 -0.34 7.06
CA TRP A 71 7.84 0.92 6.79
C TRP A 71 8.34 1.58 5.51
N GLY A 72 9.66 1.57 5.28
CA GLY A 72 10.26 2.08 4.04
C GLY A 72 9.73 1.37 2.81
N PHE A 73 9.64 0.04 2.85
CA PHE A 73 9.04 -0.75 1.77
C PHE A 73 7.58 -0.40 1.53
N HIS A 74 6.77 -0.27 2.59
CA HIS A 74 5.35 0.11 2.48
C HIS A 74 5.15 1.44 1.75
N TYR A 75 5.88 2.49 2.17
CA TYR A 75 5.80 3.79 1.54
C TYR A 75 6.37 3.80 0.12
N ALA A 76 7.44 3.03 -0.13
CA ALA A 76 8.00 2.86 -1.47
C ALA A 76 7.00 2.22 -2.43
N VAL A 77 6.24 1.21 -2.00
CA VAL A 77 5.18 0.60 -2.81
C VAL A 77 4.05 1.59 -3.11
N GLY A 78 3.61 2.37 -2.12
CA GLY A 78 2.60 3.42 -2.34
C GLY A 78 3.04 4.47 -3.37
N ILE A 79 4.30 4.93 -3.28
CA ILE A 79 4.91 5.84 -4.25
C ILE A 79 5.00 5.16 -5.63
N ALA A 80 5.41 3.90 -5.69
CA ALA A 80 5.52 3.15 -6.94
C ALA A 80 4.16 3.02 -7.66
N TYR A 81 3.06 2.79 -6.94
CA TYR A 81 1.73 2.77 -7.55
C TYR A 81 1.33 4.12 -8.14
N ALA A 82 1.58 5.21 -7.41
CA ALA A 82 1.33 6.57 -7.94
C ALA A 82 2.22 6.88 -9.15
N LEU A 83 3.47 6.42 -9.14
CA LEU A 83 4.39 6.54 -10.27
C LEU A 83 3.91 5.76 -11.49
N ILE A 84 3.45 4.52 -11.31
CA ILE A 84 2.88 3.70 -12.40
C ILE A 84 1.69 4.42 -13.03
N ILE A 85 0.78 4.98 -12.23
CA ILE A 85 -0.35 5.77 -12.72
C ILE A 85 0.15 6.97 -13.54
N ALA A 86 1.13 7.71 -13.01
CA ALA A 86 1.71 8.89 -13.67
C ALA A 86 2.38 8.56 -15.00
N LEU A 87 3.06 7.41 -15.10
CA LEU A 87 3.76 6.98 -16.31
C LEU A 87 2.81 6.43 -17.36
N LEU A 88 1.80 5.66 -16.97
CA LEU A 88 0.87 5.01 -17.90
C LEU A 88 -0.22 5.96 -18.43
N TRP A 89 -0.74 6.87 -17.59
CA TRP A 89 -1.77 7.84 -18.01
C TRP A 89 -1.22 9.23 -18.37
N GLY A 90 0.06 9.47 -18.12
CA GLY A 90 0.78 10.66 -18.57
C GLY A 90 0.14 11.98 -18.11
N HIS A 91 0.19 12.99 -18.98
CA HIS A 91 -0.22 14.36 -18.63
C HIS A 91 -1.69 14.52 -18.23
N VAL A 92 -2.57 13.60 -18.66
CA VAL A 92 -4.01 13.68 -18.37
C VAL A 92 -4.26 13.56 -16.87
N VAL A 93 -3.52 12.68 -16.17
CA VAL A 93 -3.74 12.45 -14.73
C VAL A 93 -3.38 13.68 -13.87
N PHE A 94 -2.48 14.54 -14.34
CA PHE A 94 -2.07 15.75 -13.60
C PHE A 94 -3.06 16.90 -13.76
N ARG A 95 -3.84 16.93 -14.84
CA ARG A 95 -4.76 18.02 -15.16
C ARG A 95 -6.21 17.66 -14.89
N THR A 96 -6.60 16.50 -15.37
CA THR A 96 -7.97 15.98 -15.29
C THR A 96 -7.94 14.55 -14.80
N PRO A 97 -7.54 14.30 -13.53
CA PRO A 97 -7.56 12.95 -12.98
C PRO A 97 -8.98 12.39 -13.08
N THR A 98 -9.10 11.20 -13.67
CA THR A 98 -10.32 10.39 -13.71
C THR A 98 -10.16 9.22 -12.74
N PHE A 99 -11.25 8.58 -12.33
CA PHE A 99 -11.21 7.49 -11.35
C PHE A 99 -10.60 6.15 -11.86
N PRO A 100 -10.81 5.70 -13.12
CA PRO A 100 -10.37 4.37 -13.57
C PRO A 100 -8.89 4.00 -13.33
N PRO A 101 -7.88 4.88 -13.55
CA PRO A 101 -6.47 4.56 -13.29
C PRO A 101 -6.22 4.12 -11.84
N PHE A 102 -6.87 4.82 -10.90
CA PHE A 102 -6.73 4.57 -9.46
C PHE A 102 -7.44 3.29 -9.03
N LEU A 103 -8.55 2.94 -9.68
CA LEU A 103 -9.22 1.66 -9.44
C LEU A 103 -8.38 0.49 -9.96
N ILE A 104 -7.85 0.59 -11.19
CA ILE A 104 -7.05 -0.47 -11.82
C ILE A 104 -5.78 -0.75 -11.01
N ILE A 105 -5.05 0.30 -10.64
CA ILE A 105 -3.78 0.15 -9.91
C ILE A 105 -4.03 -0.02 -8.41
N GLY A 106 -4.81 0.87 -7.81
CA GLY A 106 -5.01 0.97 -6.37
C GLY A 106 -5.92 -0.11 -5.78
N VAL A 107 -6.81 -0.73 -6.58
CA VAL A 107 -7.57 -1.94 -6.17
C VAL A 107 -7.10 -3.17 -6.92
N GLY A 108 -7.06 -3.14 -8.25
CA GLY A 108 -6.74 -4.33 -9.06
C GLY A 108 -5.34 -4.86 -8.80
N LEU A 109 -4.33 -4.10 -9.23
CA LEU A 109 -2.92 -4.51 -9.14
C LEU A 109 -2.50 -4.72 -7.67
N SER A 110 -2.79 -3.78 -6.79
CA SER A 110 -2.44 -3.85 -5.37
C SER A 110 -3.04 -5.08 -4.67
N THR A 111 -4.31 -5.42 -4.91
CA THR A 111 -4.96 -6.59 -4.31
C THR A 111 -4.35 -7.88 -4.82
N VAL A 112 -4.10 -7.98 -6.13
CA VAL A 112 -3.47 -9.18 -6.71
C VAL A 112 -2.08 -9.40 -6.09
N LEU A 113 -1.24 -8.38 -6.07
CA LEU A 113 0.10 -8.48 -5.46
C LEU A 113 0.02 -8.75 -3.95
N GLY A 114 -0.93 -8.12 -3.25
CA GLY A 114 -1.18 -8.36 -1.83
C GLY A 114 -1.57 -9.81 -1.53
N LEU A 115 -2.49 -10.39 -2.31
CA LEU A 115 -3.01 -11.74 -2.06
C LEU A 115 -2.11 -12.87 -2.58
N VAL A 116 -1.31 -12.61 -3.61
CA VAL A 116 -0.48 -13.64 -4.28
C VAL A 116 0.99 -13.56 -3.90
N ILE A 117 1.48 -12.40 -3.45
CA ILE A 117 2.90 -12.24 -3.07
C ILE A 117 3.02 -11.97 -1.58
N LEU A 118 2.44 -10.87 -1.09
CA LEU A 118 2.64 -10.44 0.29
C LEU A 118 1.99 -11.41 1.28
N MET A 119 0.74 -11.82 1.03
CA MET A 119 0.02 -12.71 1.93
C MET A 119 0.71 -14.08 2.10
N PRO A 120 1.18 -14.76 1.03
CA PRO A 120 2.03 -15.94 1.19
C PRO A 120 3.33 -15.67 1.95
N ALA A 121 4.03 -14.57 1.65
CA ALA A 121 5.30 -14.22 2.31
C ALA A 121 5.15 -14.02 3.82
N MET A 122 3.98 -13.50 4.24
CA MET A 122 3.57 -13.32 5.63
C MET A 122 2.90 -14.57 6.25
N GLY A 123 2.73 -15.64 5.47
CA GLY A 123 2.19 -16.91 5.96
C GLY A 123 0.68 -17.09 5.88
N GLY A 124 -0.06 -16.10 5.39
CA GLY A 124 -1.51 -16.24 5.14
C GLY A 124 -1.84 -17.13 3.95
N GLY A 125 -0.84 -17.55 3.16
CA GLY A 125 -1.02 -18.38 1.96
C GLY A 125 -1.58 -17.60 0.77
N ILE A 126 -1.65 -18.26 -0.39
CA ILE A 126 -2.23 -17.66 -1.61
C ILE A 126 -3.71 -17.40 -1.34
N LEU A 127 -4.20 -16.21 -1.71
CA LEU A 127 -5.59 -15.78 -1.48
C LEU A 127 -6.01 -15.88 0.00
N ALA A 128 -5.07 -15.68 0.94
CA ALA A 128 -5.33 -15.75 2.38
C ALA A 128 -5.87 -17.11 2.87
N LEU A 129 -5.71 -18.19 2.10
CA LEU A 129 -6.28 -19.51 2.36
C LEU A 129 -5.79 -20.17 3.66
N ARG A 130 -4.66 -19.72 4.23
CA ARG A 130 -4.12 -20.21 5.51
C ARG A 130 -4.43 -19.28 6.69
N THR A 131 -5.25 -18.26 6.49
CA THR A 131 -5.76 -17.41 7.59
C THR A 131 -6.98 -18.05 8.26
N ALA A 132 -7.28 -17.64 9.50
CA ALA A 132 -8.42 -18.20 10.25
C ALA A 132 -9.78 -17.96 9.58
N SER A 133 -9.92 -16.86 8.82
CA SER A 133 -11.11 -16.58 8.01
C SER A 133 -10.70 -15.95 6.67
N PRO A 134 -10.47 -16.77 5.62
CA PRO A 134 -9.99 -16.29 4.31
C PRO A 134 -10.89 -15.23 3.69
N MET A 135 -12.22 -15.46 3.71
CA MET A 135 -13.17 -14.50 3.13
C MET A 135 -13.15 -13.16 3.86
N THR A 136 -13.07 -13.16 5.20
CA THR A 136 -12.98 -11.90 5.93
C THR A 136 -11.65 -11.19 5.64
N SER A 137 -10.54 -11.93 5.57
CA SER A 137 -9.23 -11.37 5.20
C SER A 137 -9.27 -10.70 3.83
N ILE A 138 -9.84 -11.38 2.82
CA ILE A 138 -9.99 -10.84 1.46
C ILE A 138 -10.88 -9.59 1.47
N CYS A 139 -12.03 -9.62 2.15
CA CYS A 139 -12.91 -8.45 2.23
C CYS A 139 -12.21 -7.24 2.86
N LEU A 140 -11.47 -7.45 3.96
CA LEU A 140 -10.72 -6.36 4.62
C LEU A 140 -9.61 -5.81 3.71
N ILE A 141 -8.92 -6.66 2.94
CA ILE A 141 -7.91 -6.23 1.97
C ILE A 141 -8.55 -5.43 0.84
N LEU A 142 -9.67 -5.88 0.30
CA LEU A 142 -10.40 -5.16 -0.75
C LEU A 142 -10.88 -3.80 -0.26
N LEU A 143 -11.42 -3.71 0.97
CA LEU A 143 -11.83 -2.45 1.58
C LEU A 143 -10.64 -1.51 1.77
N ALA A 144 -9.54 -2.02 2.30
CA ALA A 144 -8.30 -1.27 2.49
C ALA A 144 -7.78 -0.71 1.16
N HIS A 145 -7.72 -1.53 0.11
CA HIS A 145 -7.31 -1.08 -1.23
C HIS A 145 -8.33 -0.14 -1.88
N GLY A 146 -9.62 -0.29 -1.58
CA GLY A 146 -10.66 0.68 -1.96
C GLY A 146 -10.40 2.06 -1.35
N ILE A 147 -10.10 2.13 -0.06
CA ILE A 147 -9.72 3.38 0.63
C ILE A 147 -8.45 3.96 0.04
N PHE A 148 -7.44 3.13 -0.22
CA PHE A 148 -6.20 3.55 -0.87
C PHE A 148 -6.47 4.19 -2.25
N ALA A 149 -7.22 3.51 -3.13
CA ALA A 149 -7.58 4.02 -4.45
C ALA A 149 -8.39 5.32 -4.41
N CYS A 150 -9.41 5.40 -3.54
CA CYS A 150 -10.19 6.61 -3.33
C CYS A 150 -9.32 7.78 -2.84
N SER A 151 -8.38 7.51 -1.94
CA SER A 151 -7.45 8.51 -1.41
C SER A 151 -6.46 8.98 -2.48
N GLN A 152 -5.91 8.07 -3.29
CA GLN A 152 -5.05 8.44 -4.42
C GLN A 152 -5.79 9.34 -5.41
N TYR A 153 -7.03 8.99 -5.77
CA TYR A 153 -7.84 9.80 -6.66
C TYR A 153 -8.14 11.18 -6.06
N GLY A 154 -8.57 11.24 -4.80
CA GLY A 154 -8.86 12.49 -4.10
C GLY A 154 -7.65 13.42 -4.00
N LEU A 155 -6.47 12.87 -3.68
CA LEU A 155 -5.22 13.63 -3.63
C LEU A 155 -4.76 14.09 -5.01
N ALA A 156 -4.94 13.28 -6.04
CA ALA A 156 -4.67 13.68 -7.42
C ALA A 156 -5.57 14.84 -7.86
N ARG A 157 -6.86 14.80 -7.52
CA ARG A 157 -7.81 15.89 -7.77
C ARG A 157 -7.44 17.16 -7.02
N LEU A 158 -7.06 17.04 -5.74
CA LEU A 158 -6.59 18.16 -4.93
C LEU A 158 -5.33 18.79 -5.54
N LEU A 159 -4.33 17.98 -5.90
CA LEU A 159 -3.09 18.46 -6.50
C LEU A 159 -3.33 19.16 -7.85
N ALA A 160 -4.21 18.61 -8.69
CA ALA A 160 -4.61 19.22 -9.95
C ALA A 160 -5.31 20.58 -9.72
N PHE A 161 -6.21 20.66 -8.75
CA PHE A 161 -6.89 21.90 -8.37
C PHE A 161 -5.91 22.98 -7.92
N LEU A 162 -5.01 22.66 -6.97
CA LEU A 162 -4.00 23.59 -6.48
C LEU A 162 -3.05 24.07 -7.60
N SER A 163 -2.71 23.18 -8.54
CA SER A 163 -1.85 23.50 -9.68
C SER A 163 -2.50 24.45 -10.69
N LEU A 164 -3.83 24.44 -10.79
CA LEU A 164 -4.59 25.37 -11.63
C LEU A 164 -4.74 26.73 -10.94
N SER A 165 -5.03 26.74 -9.63
CA SER A 165 -5.16 27.98 -8.85
C SER A 165 -3.88 28.80 -8.80
N CYS A 166 -2.70 28.18 -8.81
CA CYS A 166 -1.42 28.92 -8.85
C CYS A 166 -1.03 29.43 -10.25
N ARG A 167 -1.77 29.07 -11.31
CA ARG A 167 -1.49 29.50 -12.69
C ARG A 167 -2.45 30.59 -13.20
N ALA A 168 -3.50 30.89 -12.45
CA ALA A 168 -4.45 31.97 -12.70
C ALA A 168 -4.01 33.23 -11.95
#